data_AF-A0ABD0Y089-F1
#
_entry.id   AF-A0ABD0Y089-F1
#
_cell.length_a   1.000
_cell.length_b   1.000
_cell.length_c   1.000
_cell.angle_alpha   90.00
_cell.angle_beta   90.00
_cell.angle_gamma   90.00
#
_symmetry.space_group_name_H-M   'P 1'
#
loop_
_entity.id
_entity.type
_entity.pdbx_description
1 polymer ?
#
loop_
_entity_poly.entity_id
_entity_poly.type
_entity_poly.pdbx_seq_one_letter_code
_entity_poly.pdbx_strand_id
1 'polypeptide(L)'
;MASFILFIFRILDPCLQDRVLTSGSGTLLRMLNLLFDSLAPRVLMYDSTSSKPGLVTKNLRAFYMNNNKISLENIRPVIDMVSDAWFVYPLHESLNRHNGTVFSYYFDHKGEENLIKSMGSNLDLGIGHGEELAYLFNNTMVRIYEGGSELDRTISKSMIELWTNFAIYGNPTPGLEGLNWRPWTRDGHETLHIGGASDAGGEDGCLLNVEPDPILARSNFWKSIPVRDNPKFQW
;
A
#
# COMPACT_ATOMS: atom_id res chain seq x y z
N MET A 1 18.05 -18.90 -2.06
CA MET A 1 16.64 -19.07 -2.47
C MET A 1 16.14 -17.68 -2.78
N ALA A 2 15.72 -17.38 -4.01
CA ALA A 2 15.10 -16.08 -4.31
C ALA A 2 13.73 -16.06 -3.62
N SER A 3 13.35 -14.95 -3.00
CA SER A 3 12.02 -14.79 -2.42
C SER A 3 11.38 -13.56 -3.01
N PHE A 4 10.14 -13.71 -3.48
CA PHE A 4 9.28 -12.59 -3.78
C PHE A 4 8.74 -12.12 -2.43
N ILE A 5 9.20 -10.97 -1.94
CA ILE A 5 8.59 -10.32 -0.79
C ILE A 5 7.67 -9.25 -1.32
N LEU A 6 6.49 -9.23 -0.74
CA LEU A 6 5.25 -8.88 -1.38
C LEU A 6 4.61 -7.65 -0.70
N PHE A 7 4.17 -6.70 -1.54
CA PHE A 7 3.20 -5.60 -1.33
C PHE A 7 3.61 -4.29 -0.66
N ILE A 8 3.67 -3.21 -1.45
CA ILE A 8 3.36 -1.85 -0.96
C ILE A 8 1.90 -1.55 -1.30
N PHE A 9 1.10 -1.30 -0.26
CA PHE A 9 -0.30 -0.90 -0.37
C PHE A 9 -0.47 0.61 -0.12
N ARG A 10 -1.46 1.22 -0.76
CA ARG A 10 -2.28 2.26 -0.12
C ARG A 10 -3.47 1.53 0.52
N ILE A 11 -3.82 1.88 1.76
CA ILE A 11 -4.76 1.13 2.58
C ILE A 11 -5.76 2.06 3.20
N LEU A 12 -7.00 1.76 2.90
CA LEU A 12 -7.97 1.63 3.96
C LEU A 12 -8.26 0.14 4.16
N ASP A 13 -8.19 -0.30 5.40
CA ASP A 13 -8.62 -1.62 5.84
C ASP A 13 -10.07 -1.83 5.38
N PRO A 14 -10.47 -2.97 4.80
CA PRO A 14 -11.87 -3.27 4.54
C PRO A 14 -12.78 -3.06 5.76
N CYS A 15 -12.28 -3.28 6.98
CA CYS A 15 -12.97 -2.99 8.24
C CYS A 15 -13.06 -1.49 8.56
N LEU A 16 -12.13 -0.65 8.08
CA LEU A 16 -12.25 0.82 8.12
C LEU A 16 -13.08 1.37 6.95
N GLN A 17 -13.13 0.64 5.82
CA GLN A 17 -14.01 0.89 4.67
C GLN A 17 -15.44 0.41 4.90
N ASP A 18 -15.72 -0.20 6.06
CA ASP A 18 -17.06 -0.54 6.50
C ASP A 18 -17.98 0.68 6.41
N ARG A 19 -19.29 0.44 6.48
CA ARG A 19 -20.36 1.45 6.49
C ARG A 19 -20.04 2.67 7.37
N VAL A 20 -19.12 2.59 8.30
CA VAL A 20 -18.67 3.69 9.16
C VAL A 20 -18.07 4.91 8.41
N LEU A 21 -17.30 4.73 7.31
CA LEU A 21 -16.83 5.88 6.50
C LEU A 21 -17.89 6.37 5.51
N THR A 22 -18.79 5.49 5.07
CA THR A 22 -19.69 5.69 3.93
C THR A 22 -21.14 5.99 4.37
N SER A 23 -21.52 5.63 5.60
CA SER A 23 -22.80 5.95 6.22
C SER A 23 -22.69 7.24 7.04
N GLY A 24 -22.79 8.36 6.31
CA GLY A 24 -23.41 9.66 6.65
C GLY A 24 -23.41 10.29 8.06
N SER A 25 -22.89 9.69 9.13
CA SER A 25 -23.05 10.19 10.50
C SER A 25 -21.91 11.09 10.97
N GLY A 26 -20.77 11.11 10.26
CA GLY A 26 -19.56 11.85 10.68
C GLY A 26 -18.97 11.36 12.02
N THR A 27 -19.54 10.31 12.62
CA THR A 27 -19.18 9.80 13.94
C THR A 27 -17.73 9.34 13.97
N LEU A 28 -17.27 8.66 12.93
CA LEU A 28 -15.88 8.21 12.84
C LEU A 28 -14.89 9.37 12.72
N LEU A 29 -15.14 10.36 11.87
CA LEU A 29 -14.28 11.54 11.77
C LEU A 29 -14.25 12.30 13.10
N ARG A 30 -15.38 12.38 13.80
CA ARG A 30 -15.45 12.96 15.14
C ARG A 30 -14.63 12.14 16.15
N MET A 31 -14.73 10.82 16.12
CA MET A 31 -13.92 9.93 16.97
C MET A 31 -12.43 10.05 16.66
N LEU A 32 -12.03 10.04 15.38
CA LEU A 32 -10.66 10.22 14.95
C LEU A 32 -10.08 11.55 15.45
N ASN A 33 -10.85 12.63 15.41
CA ASN A 33 -10.40 13.92 15.94
C ASN A 33 -10.33 13.98 17.47
N LEU A 34 -11.34 13.44 18.17
CA LEU A 34 -11.44 13.54 19.63
C LEU A 34 -10.57 12.54 20.37
N LEU A 35 -10.34 11.37 19.78
CA LEU A 35 -9.73 10.22 20.43
C LEU A 35 -8.41 9.81 19.77
N PHE A 36 -7.86 10.60 18.84
CA PHE A 36 -6.62 10.29 18.11
C PHE A 36 -5.52 9.77 19.05
N ASP A 37 -5.22 10.52 20.11
CA ASP A 37 -4.13 10.19 21.03
C ASP A 37 -4.33 8.88 21.78
N SER A 38 -5.59 8.48 21.97
CA SER A 38 -5.95 7.23 22.63
C SER A 38 -6.11 6.05 21.64
N LEU A 39 -6.46 6.33 20.38
CA LEU A 39 -6.72 5.30 19.37
C LEU A 39 -5.43 4.93 18.64
N ALA A 40 -4.62 5.92 18.23
CA ALA A 40 -3.45 5.70 17.39
C ALA A 40 -2.48 4.66 17.99
N PRO A 41 -2.15 4.63 19.30
CA PRO A 41 -1.26 3.61 19.85
C PRO A 41 -1.78 2.18 19.71
N ARG A 42 -3.10 1.99 19.82
CA ARG A 42 -3.74 0.67 19.74
C ARG A 42 -3.97 0.25 18.30
N VAL A 43 -4.52 1.14 17.48
CA VAL A 43 -4.80 0.89 16.06
C VAL A 43 -3.51 0.66 15.28
N LEU A 44 -2.43 1.37 15.60
CA LEU A 44 -1.14 1.24 14.92
C LEU A 44 -0.16 0.34 15.68
N MET A 45 -0.64 -0.35 16.73
CA MET A 45 0.09 -1.40 17.47
C MET A 45 1.46 -0.98 18.04
N TYR A 46 1.59 0.28 18.48
CA TYR A 46 2.81 0.78 19.11
C TYR A 46 2.69 1.04 20.61
N ASP A 47 1.52 0.86 21.20
CA ASP A 47 1.29 0.95 22.65
C ASP A 47 2.18 -0.01 23.47
N SER A 48 2.46 -1.18 22.89
CA SER A 48 3.19 -2.28 23.49
C SER A 48 4.59 -2.49 22.91
N THR A 49 4.95 -1.74 21.88
CA THR A 49 6.24 -1.87 21.17
C THR A 49 7.10 -0.60 21.19
N SER A 50 6.52 0.55 21.55
CA SER A 50 7.25 1.82 21.73
C SER A 50 7.65 2.04 23.18
N SER A 51 8.87 2.55 23.40
CA SER A 51 9.30 3.10 24.69
C SER A 51 8.62 4.44 25.02
N LYS A 52 8.11 5.16 24.01
CA LYS A 52 7.56 6.52 24.10
C LYS A 52 6.30 6.69 23.24
N PRO A 53 5.20 5.98 23.53
CA PRO A 53 4.01 5.99 22.68
C PRO A 53 3.41 7.39 22.48
N GLY A 54 3.40 8.26 23.50
CA GLY A 54 2.92 9.63 23.35
C GLY A 54 3.77 10.51 22.42
N LEU A 55 5.09 10.26 22.35
CA LEU A 55 5.98 10.95 21.40
C LEU A 55 5.70 10.46 19.97
N VAL A 56 5.51 9.16 19.79
CA VAL A 56 5.12 8.57 18.51
C VAL A 56 3.81 9.20 18.02
N THR A 57 2.76 9.21 18.84
CA THR A 57 1.47 9.85 18.54
C THR A 57 1.65 11.29 18.05
N LYS A 58 2.41 12.10 18.79
CA LYS A 58 2.66 13.50 18.45
C LYS A 58 3.36 13.65 17.10
N ASN A 59 4.39 12.83 16.85
CA ASN A 59 5.14 12.87 15.61
C ASN A 59 4.28 12.43 14.41
N LEU A 60 3.45 11.39 14.57
CA LEU A 60 2.51 10.95 13.53
C LEU A 60 1.52 12.06 13.15
N ARG A 61 0.93 12.71 14.15
CA ARG A 61 -0.02 13.80 13.92
C ARG A 61 0.60 15.00 13.23
N ALA A 62 1.85 15.33 13.58
CA ALA A 62 2.59 16.40 12.94
C ALA A 62 2.99 16.04 11.50
N PHE A 63 3.50 14.83 11.26
CA PHE A 63 4.00 14.42 9.96
C PHE A 63 2.88 14.24 8.92
N TYR A 64 1.82 13.50 9.26
CA TYR A 64 0.75 13.19 8.31
C TYR A 64 -0.31 14.29 8.23
N MET A 65 -0.77 14.79 9.37
CA MET A 65 -1.89 15.74 9.38
C MET A 65 -1.44 17.20 9.45
N ASN A 66 -0.14 17.49 9.60
CA ASN A 66 0.35 18.83 9.94
C ASN A 66 -0.41 19.44 11.14
N ASN A 67 -0.79 18.58 12.10
CA ASN A 67 -1.65 18.90 13.25
C ASN A 67 -3.06 19.43 12.92
N ASN A 68 -3.48 19.39 11.65
CA ASN A 68 -4.80 19.81 11.21
C ASN A 68 -5.90 18.86 11.71
N LYS A 69 -7.14 19.36 11.67
CA LYS A 69 -8.35 18.56 11.94
C LYS A 69 -8.58 17.56 10.81
N ILE A 70 -8.93 16.33 11.13
CA ILE A 70 -9.26 15.28 10.17
C ILE A 70 -10.67 15.52 9.60
N SER A 71 -10.79 15.49 8.29
CA SER A 71 -12.03 15.61 7.51
C SER A 71 -12.00 14.64 6.33
N LEU A 72 -13.10 14.53 5.58
CA LEU A 72 -13.11 13.74 4.34
C LEU A 72 -12.16 14.34 3.28
N GLU A 73 -12.05 15.67 3.23
CA GLU A 73 -11.21 16.39 2.27
C GLU A 73 -9.71 16.11 2.47
N ASN A 74 -9.30 15.83 3.72
CA ASN A 74 -7.90 15.54 4.06
C ASN A 74 -7.74 14.14 4.67
N ILE A 75 -8.57 13.18 4.28
CA ILE A 75 -8.50 11.81 4.78
C ILE A 75 -7.27 11.07 4.25
N ARG A 76 -6.76 11.43 3.06
CA ARG A 76 -5.63 10.75 2.39
C ARG A 76 -4.38 10.61 3.26
N PRO A 77 -3.88 11.66 3.95
CA PRO A 77 -2.78 11.48 4.89
C PRO A 77 -3.05 10.52 6.05
N VAL A 78 -4.31 10.36 6.49
CA VAL A 78 -4.67 9.35 7.51
C VAL A 78 -4.57 7.95 6.93
N ILE A 79 -5.04 7.76 5.69
CA ILE A 79 -4.90 6.52 4.91
C ILE A 79 -3.42 6.16 4.79
N ASP A 80 -2.58 7.11 4.34
CA ASP A 80 -1.13 6.90 4.21
C ASP A 80 -0.49 6.51 5.55
N MET A 81 -0.86 7.16 6.66
CA MET A 81 -0.35 6.81 7.99
C MET A 81 -0.66 5.36 8.39
N VAL A 82 -1.92 4.93 8.20
CA VAL A 82 -2.35 3.56 8.55
C VAL A 82 -1.66 2.55 7.63
N SER A 83 -1.61 2.85 6.32
CA SER A 83 -0.91 2.04 5.31
C SER A 83 0.54 1.83 5.72
N ASP A 84 1.20 2.93 6.09
CA ASP A 84 2.62 2.88 6.36
C ASP A 84 2.94 2.10 7.64
N ALA A 85 2.14 2.29 8.69
CA ALA A 85 2.31 1.58 9.96
C ALA A 85 2.13 0.06 9.83
N TRP A 86 1.10 -0.36 9.08
CA TRP A 86 0.70 -1.76 9.03
C TRP A 86 1.47 -2.57 8.00
N PHE A 87 1.82 -1.97 6.85
CA PHE A 87 2.34 -2.73 5.71
C PHE A 87 3.61 -2.13 5.13
N VAL A 88 3.61 -0.84 4.79
CA VAL A 88 4.70 -0.25 4.00
C VAL A 88 6.02 -0.23 4.77
N TYR A 89 6.04 0.30 5.99
CA TYR A 89 7.27 0.36 6.78
C TYR A 89 7.77 -1.04 7.18
N PRO A 90 6.93 -1.96 7.69
CA PRO A 90 7.35 -3.34 7.95
C PRO A 90 7.88 -4.07 6.71
N LEU A 91 7.27 -3.84 5.54
CA LEU A 91 7.75 -4.38 4.28
C LEU A 91 9.15 -3.86 3.96
N HIS A 92 9.34 -2.54 3.99
CA HIS A 92 10.63 -1.93 3.66
C HIS A 92 11.74 -2.41 4.61
N GLU A 93 11.44 -2.58 5.90
CA GLU A 93 12.36 -3.23 6.85
C GLU A 93 12.64 -4.70 6.47
N SER A 94 11.64 -5.44 6.02
CA SER A 94 11.78 -6.83 5.60
C SER A 94 12.62 -6.97 4.32
N LEU A 95 12.42 -6.09 3.33
CA LEU A 95 13.23 -6.03 2.11
C LEU A 95 14.72 -5.83 2.44
N ASN A 96 15.02 -4.92 3.37
CA ASN A 96 16.40 -4.62 3.76
C ASN A 96 17.07 -5.75 4.58
N ARG A 97 16.27 -6.56 5.28
CA ARG A 97 16.72 -7.70 6.09
C ARG A 97 16.72 -9.02 5.33
N HIS A 98 16.11 -9.07 4.15
CA HIS A 98 15.99 -10.30 3.39
C HIS A 98 17.36 -10.81 2.92
N ASN A 99 17.62 -12.09 3.17
CA ASN A 99 18.83 -12.76 2.69
C ASN A 99 18.53 -13.45 1.37
N GLY A 100 18.86 -12.80 0.26
CA GLY A 100 18.71 -13.35 -1.08
C GLY A 100 18.26 -12.31 -2.09
N THR A 101 17.95 -12.79 -3.30
CA THR A 101 17.34 -11.97 -4.34
C THR A 101 15.89 -11.70 -3.98
N VAL A 102 15.53 -10.43 -3.90
CA VAL A 102 14.16 -9.96 -3.65
C VAL A 102 13.82 -8.88 -4.66
N PHE A 103 12.57 -8.85 -5.09
CA PHE A 103 12.04 -7.85 -6.00
C PHE A 103 10.85 -7.16 -5.31
N SER A 104 10.69 -5.86 -5.53
CA SER A 104 9.57 -5.08 -5.00
C SER A 104 8.77 -4.45 -6.13
N TYR A 105 7.46 -4.36 -5.94
CA TYR A 105 6.57 -3.61 -6.81
C TYR A 105 5.59 -2.77 -5.99
N TYR A 106 5.13 -1.67 -6.59
CA TYR A 106 4.11 -0.77 -6.09
C TYR A 106 2.93 -0.80 -7.06
N PHE A 107 1.78 -1.27 -6.59
CA PHE A 107 0.56 -1.38 -7.39
C PHE A 107 -0.29 -0.11 -7.21
N ASP A 108 -0.48 0.62 -8.30
CA ASP A 108 -1.23 1.88 -8.35
C ASP A 108 -2.19 1.90 -9.55
N HIS A 109 -2.86 0.77 -9.78
CA HIS A 109 -3.91 0.69 -10.79
C HIS A 109 -5.29 0.63 -10.16
N LYS A 110 -6.12 1.63 -10.45
CA LYS A 110 -7.52 1.69 -10.04
C LYS A 110 -8.40 1.15 -11.17
N GLY A 111 -8.89 -0.06 -11.00
CA GLY A 111 -9.74 -0.72 -12.00
C GLY A 111 -11.15 -0.13 -12.11
N GLU A 112 -11.81 -0.42 -13.23
CA GLU A 112 -13.22 -0.07 -13.40
C GLU A 112 -14.10 -0.83 -12.41
N GLU A 113 -13.83 -2.11 -12.22
CA GLU A 113 -14.28 -2.89 -11.07
C GLU A 113 -13.27 -2.73 -9.94
N ASN A 114 -13.74 -2.35 -8.75
CA ASN A 114 -12.89 -2.19 -7.57
C ASN A 114 -13.64 -2.48 -6.27
N LEU A 115 -12.88 -2.69 -5.20
CA LEU A 115 -13.43 -3.14 -3.92
C LEU A 115 -14.39 -2.10 -3.33
N ILE A 116 -14.06 -0.82 -3.45
CA ILE A 116 -14.86 0.28 -2.90
C ILE A 116 -16.25 0.32 -3.55
N LYS A 117 -16.32 0.19 -4.88
CA LYS A 117 -17.59 0.09 -5.62
C LYS A 117 -18.38 -1.14 -5.19
N SER A 118 -17.72 -2.30 -5.04
CA SER A 118 -18.39 -3.55 -4.62
C SER A 118 -19.04 -3.44 -3.23
N MET A 119 -18.51 -2.57 -2.36
CA MET A 119 -19.06 -2.26 -1.04
C MET A 119 -20.14 -1.16 -1.04
N GLY A 120 -20.53 -0.65 -2.21
CA GLY A 120 -21.58 0.35 -2.37
C GLY A 120 -21.16 1.78 -2.07
N SER A 121 -19.87 2.10 -2.16
CA SER A 121 -19.34 3.45 -1.95
C SER A 121 -18.84 4.06 -3.25
N ASN A 122 -19.05 5.38 -3.40
CA ASN A 122 -18.51 6.19 -4.50
C ASN A 122 -17.35 7.09 -4.06
N LEU A 123 -16.91 6.98 -2.80
CA LEU A 123 -15.79 7.77 -2.28
C LEU A 123 -14.49 7.31 -2.93
N ASP A 124 -13.74 8.25 -3.51
CA ASP A 124 -12.39 7.94 -4.00
C ASP A 124 -11.39 7.90 -2.84
N LEU A 125 -11.13 6.68 -2.39
CA LEU A 125 -10.30 6.38 -1.23
C LEU A 125 -8.95 5.76 -1.61
N GLY A 126 -8.63 5.75 -2.91
CA GLY A 126 -7.48 5.02 -3.45
C GLY A 126 -7.81 3.55 -3.71
N ILE A 127 -6.77 2.72 -3.76
CA ILE A 127 -6.85 1.28 -4.00
C ILE A 127 -6.95 0.55 -2.65
N GLY A 128 -7.82 -0.45 -2.55
CA GLY A 128 -8.01 -1.22 -1.32
C GLY A 128 -6.93 -2.29 -1.11
N HIS A 129 -6.78 -2.73 0.15
CA HIS A 129 -5.92 -3.87 0.46
C HIS A 129 -6.46 -5.16 -0.19
N GLY A 130 -5.61 -5.88 -0.93
CA GLY A 130 -5.95 -7.12 -1.60
C GLY A 130 -6.70 -6.95 -2.92
N GLU A 131 -6.89 -5.72 -3.40
CA GLU A 131 -7.56 -5.45 -4.68
C GLU A 131 -6.72 -5.97 -5.86
N GLU A 132 -5.39 -5.94 -5.74
CA GLU A 132 -4.45 -6.48 -6.72
C GLU A 132 -4.58 -8.00 -6.90
N LEU A 133 -5.12 -8.73 -5.90
CA LEU A 133 -5.36 -10.17 -6.02
C LEU A 133 -6.40 -10.49 -7.10
N ALA A 134 -7.32 -9.57 -7.40
CA ALA A 134 -8.29 -9.74 -8.47
C ALA A 134 -7.66 -9.75 -9.87
N TYR A 135 -6.40 -9.28 -9.99
CA TYR A 135 -5.62 -9.31 -11.22
C TYR A 135 -4.80 -10.60 -11.37
N LEU A 136 -4.63 -11.37 -10.29
CA LEU A 136 -3.95 -12.67 -10.26
C LEU A 136 -4.93 -13.85 -10.23
N PHE A 137 -6.05 -13.70 -9.54
CA PHE A 137 -7.01 -14.75 -9.27
C PHE A 137 -8.42 -14.30 -9.60
N ASN A 138 -9.26 -15.24 -10.05
CA ASN A 138 -10.68 -14.95 -10.22
C ASN A 138 -11.32 -14.69 -8.85
N ASN A 139 -11.81 -13.47 -8.64
CA ASN A 139 -12.36 -12.99 -7.37
C ASN A 139 -13.86 -12.73 -7.51
N THR A 140 -14.64 -13.09 -6.49
CA THR A 140 -16.10 -12.86 -6.47
C THR A 140 -16.49 -11.42 -6.15
N MET A 141 -15.63 -10.67 -5.46
CA MET A 141 -15.85 -9.27 -5.04
C MET A 141 -15.44 -8.26 -6.12
N VAL A 142 -14.36 -8.54 -6.87
CA VAL A 142 -13.87 -7.68 -7.96
C VAL A 142 -13.71 -8.55 -9.20
N ARG A 143 -14.61 -8.39 -10.17
CA ARG A 143 -14.73 -9.28 -11.33
C ARG A 143 -14.11 -8.68 -12.58
N ILE A 144 -12.78 -8.59 -12.60
CA ILE A 144 -12.02 -7.98 -13.71
C ILE A 144 -12.36 -8.57 -15.08
N TYR A 145 -12.54 -9.89 -15.19
CA TYR A 145 -12.86 -10.52 -16.47
C TYR A 145 -14.25 -10.15 -17.01
N GLU A 146 -15.25 -10.07 -16.13
CA GLU A 146 -16.64 -9.82 -16.49
C GLU A 146 -16.94 -8.33 -16.70
N GLY A 147 -16.44 -7.47 -15.80
CA GLY A 147 -16.77 -6.04 -15.76
C GLY A 147 -15.60 -5.08 -15.95
N GLY A 148 -14.36 -5.58 -16.00
CA GLY A 148 -13.18 -4.73 -16.15
C GLY A 148 -12.96 -4.20 -17.56
N SER A 149 -12.20 -3.11 -17.64
CA SER A 149 -11.74 -2.51 -18.89
C SER A 149 -10.70 -3.37 -19.62
N GLU A 150 -10.37 -3.01 -20.87
CA GLU A 150 -9.24 -3.66 -21.56
C GLU A 150 -7.90 -3.38 -20.86
N LEU A 151 -7.77 -2.20 -20.24
CA LEU A 151 -6.63 -1.86 -19.40
C LEU A 151 -6.52 -2.80 -18.19
N ASP A 152 -7.64 -3.09 -17.52
CA ASP A 152 -7.65 -4.01 -16.37
C ASP A 152 -7.22 -5.42 -16.78
N ARG A 153 -7.69 -5.90 -17.94
CA ARG A 153 -7.29 -7.20 -18.50
C ARG A 153 -5.81 -7.22 -18.88
N THR A 154 -5.27 -6.12 -19.40
CA THR A 154 -3.86 -6.00 -19.76
C THR A 154 -2.96 -6.02 -18.53
N ILE A 155 -3.35 -5.33 -17.46
CA ILE A 155 -2.64 -5.35 -16.18
C ILE A 155 -2.70 -6.74 -15.54
N SER A 156 -3.86 -7.42 -15.60
CA SER A 156 -4.00 -8.80 -15.13
C SER A 156 -3.06 -9.76 -15.87
N LYS A 157 -3.01 -9.70 -17.21
CA LYS A 157 -2.07 -10.50 -18.00
C LYS A 157 -0.62 -10.23 -17.61
N SER A 158 -0.26 -8.96 -17.48
CA SER A 158 1.10 -8.54 -17.10
C SER A 158 1.49 -9.03 -15.70
N MET A 159 0.58 -8.92 -14.73
CA MET A 159 0.80 -9.45 -13.38
C MET A 159 0.96 -10.97 -13.38
N ILE A 160 0.11 -11.70 -14.08
CA ILE A 160 0.23 -13.16 -14.20
C ILE A 160 1.58 -13.54 -14.81
N GLU A 161 2.02 -12.84 -15.85
CA GLU A 161 3.32 -13.10 -16.48
C GLU A 161 4.50 -12.84 -15.53
N LEU A 162 4.54 -11.68 -14.85
CA LEU A 162 5.59 -11.36 -13.87
C LEU A 162 5.69 -12.42 -12.76
N TRP A 163 4.54 -12.85 -12.22
CA TRP A 163 4.47 -13.82 -11.14
C TRP A 163 4.83 -15.24 -11.59
N THR A 164 4.33 -15.67 -12.75
CA THR A 164 4.65 -17.00 -13.30
C THR A 164 6.11 -17.09 -13.72
N ASN A 165 6.67 -16.04 -14.30
CA ASN A 165 8.08 -15.96 -14.61
C ASN A 165 8.95 -16.07 -13.35
N PHE A 166 8.60 -15.34 -12.28
CA PHE A 166 9.32 -15.47 -11.03
C PHE A 166 9.26 -16.92 -10.48
N ALA A 167 8.09 -17.56 -10.54
CA ALA A 167 7.92 -18.93 -10.06
C ALA A 167 8.72 -19.96 -10.90
N ILE A 168 8.81 -19.78 -12.22
CA ILE A 168 9.49 -20.70 -13.12
C ILE A 168 11.01 -20.47 -13.13
N TYR A 169 11.45 -19.21 -13.16
CA TYR A 169 12.84 -18.84 -13.45
C TYR A 169 13.58 -18.19 -12.26
N GLY A 170 12.87 -17.77 -11.20
CA GLY A 170 13.43 -16.96 -10.12
C GLY A 170 13.73 -15.50 -10.52
N ASN A 171 13.35 -15.10 -11.73
CA ASN A 171 13.46 -13.75 -12.28
C ASN A 171 12.09 -13.39 -12.90
N PRO A 172 11.48 -12.24 -12.57
CA PRO A 172 10.16 -11.88 -13.06
C PRO A 172 10.12 -11.37 -14.51
N THR A 173 11.24 -10.96 -15.10
CA THR A 173 11.26 -10.32 -16.44
C THR A 173 11.90 -11.10 -17.61
N PRO A 174 12.09 -12.44 -17.59
CA PRO A 174 12.54 -13.16 -18.78
C PRO A 174 11.50 -12.99 -19.91
N GLY A 175 11.92 -12.44 -21.05
CA GLY A 175 11.05 -12.18 -22.19
C GLY A 175 10.34 -10.81 -22.18
N LEU A 176 10.42 -10.05 -21.08
CA LEU A 176 9.94 -8.67 -21.02
C LEU A 176 11.06 -7.70 -21.43
N GLU A 177 11.40 -7.73 -22.72
CA GLU A 177 12.45 -6.86 -23.28
C GLU A 177 12.13 -5.38 -23.02
N GLY A 178 13.11 -4.64 -22.46
CA GLY A 178 12.96 -3.23 -22.10
C GLY A 178 12.60 -2.95 -20.64
N LEU A 179 12.07 -3.94 -19.89
CA LEU A 179 11.78 -3.78 -18.46
C LEU A 179 13.00 -4.15 -17.60
N ASN A 180 13.83 -3.17 -17.25
CA ASN A 180 14.99 -3.35 -16.37
C ASN A 180 14.59 -3.37 -14.88
N TRP A 181 13.74 -4.31 -14.47
CA TRP A 181 13.38 -4.52 -13.06
C TRP A 181 14.48 -5.29 -12.34
N ARG A 182 15.31 -4.56 -11.59
CA ARG A 182 16.43 -5.14 -10.85
C ARG A 182 15.99 -5.63 -9.47
N PRO A 183 16.71 -6.61 -8.90
CA PRO A 183 16.52 -6.98 -7.51
C PRO A 183 16.71 -5.77 -6.59
N TRP A 184 15.90 -5.70 -5.55
CA TRP A 184 16.02 -4.72 -4.47
C TRP A 184 17.42 -4.76 -3.87
N THR A 185 17.98 -3.58 -3.62
CA THR A 185 19.24 -3.44 -2.88
C THR A 185 19.05 -2.41 -1.78
N ARG A 186 19.85 -2.48 -0.71
CA ARG A 186 19.74 -1.54 0.41
C ARG A 186 19.97 -0.08 0.00
N ASP A 187 20.76 0.11 -1.04
CA ASP A 187 21.10 1.43 -1.62
C ASP A 187 20.23 1.75 -2.85
N GLY A 188 19.56 0.75 -3.42
CA GLY A 188 18.73 0.86 -4.61
C GLY A 188 17.28 0.98 -4.22
N HIS A 189 16.81 2.23 -4.21
CA HIS A 189 15.43 2.58 -3.92
C HIS A 189 14.58 2.53 -5.18
N GLU A 190 14.69 1.48 -5.99
CA GLU A 190 13.89 1.32 -7.21
C GLU A 190 12.86 0.21 -7.01
N THR A 191 11.64 0.45 -7.48
CA THR A 191 10.54 -0.50 -7.40
C THR A 191 9.80 -0.55 -8.74
N LEU A 192 9.19 -1.70 -9.06
CA LEU A 192 8.32 -1.77 -10.22
C LEU A 192 6.98 -1.11 -9.89
N HIS A 193 6.69 0.02 -10.51
CA HIS A 193 5.38 0.64 -10.49
C HIS A 193 4.47 -0.01 -11.53
N ILE A 194 3.34 -0.59 -11.07
CA ILE A 194 2.31 -1.21 -11.89
C ILE A 194 1.08 -0.31 -11.87
N GLY A 195 0.73 0.32 -12.99
CA GLY A 195 -0.40 1.26 -13.09
C GLY A 195 0.03 2.71 -13.35
N GLY A 196 -0.78 3.67 -12.89
CA GLY A 196 -0.47 5.12 -12.99
C GLY A 196 -0.84 5.84 -14.29
N ALA A 197 -1.52 5.18 -15.23
CA ALA A 197 -1.83 5.76 -16.55
C ALA A 197 -2.96 6.83 -16.57
N SER A 198 -3.57 7.18 -15.44
CA SER A 198 -4.69 8.14 -15.44
C SER A 198 -4.28 9.60 -15.69
N ASP A 199 -2.98 9.92 -15.61
CA ASP A 199 -2.49 11.30 -15.68
C ASP A 199 -1.63 11.57 -16.93
N ALA A 200 -1.23 10.53 -17.66
CA ALA A 200 -0.47 10.62 -18.90
C ALA A 200 -1.35 10.15 -20.06
N GLY A 201 -2.10 11.07 -20.68
CA GLY A 201 -2.98 10.82 -21.81
C GLY A 201 -2.28 10.33 -23.08
N GLY A 202 -1.70 9.13 -23.05
CA GLY A 202 -1.09 8.45 -24.17
C GLY A 202 -1.64 7.05 -24.30
N GLU A 203 -2.16 6.74 -25.49
CA GLU A 203 -2.68 5.41 -25.88
C GLU A 203 -1.59 4.30 -25.84
N ASP A 204 -0.34 4.64 -25.52
CA ASP A 204 0.84 3.76 -25.45
C ASP A 204 1.58 3.78 -24.09
N GLY A 205 0.95 4.29 -23.01
CA GLY A 205 1.60 4.43 -21.70
C GLY A 205 2.03 3.10 -21.09
N CYS A 206 3.33 2.87 -20.94
CA CYS A 206 3.88 1.68 -20.26
C CYS A 206 3.24 1.50 -18.88
N LEU A 207 2.55 0.39 -18.71
CA LEU A 207 1.84 0.00 -17.47
C LEU A 207 2.78 -0.47 -16.36
N LEU A 208 4.04 -0.68 -16.72
CA LEU A 208 5.10 -1.25 -15.91
C LEU A 208 6.30 -0.32 -16.03
N ASN A 209 6.57 0.47 -15.00
CA ASN A 209 7.70 1.40 -14.97
C ASN A 209 8.56 1.11 -13.76
N VAL A 210 9.89 1.13 -13.91
CA VAL A 210 10.80 1.06 -12.78
C VAL A 210 11.07 2.49 -12.33
N GLU A 211 10.66 2.81 -11.11
CA GLU A 211 10.69 4.17 -10.58
C GLU A 211 11.34 4.20 -9.19
N PRO A 212 11.87 5.36 -8.76
CA PRO A 212 12.25 5.56 -7.37
C PRO A 212 11.10 5.25 -6.42
N ASP A 213 11.40 4.56 -5.33
CA ASP A 213 10.44 4.06 -4.37
C ASP A 213 9.64 5.23 -3.76
N PRO A 214 8.33 5.37 -4.10
CA PRO A 214 7.55 6.56 -3.77
C PRO A 214 7.34 6.74 -2.26
N ILE A 215 7.59 5.68 -1.47
CA ILE A 215 7.40 5.64 -0.02
C ILE A 215 8.69 5.92 0.77
N LEU A 216 9.84 6.11 0.12
CA LEU A 216 11.15 6.19 0.78
C LEU A 216 11.18 7.27 1.86
N ALA A 217 10.64 8.46 1.57
CA ALA A 217 10.58 9.56 2.54
C ALA A 217 9.75 9.20 3.78
N ARG A 218 8.61 8.52 3.59
CA ARG A 218 7.74 8.08 4.70
C ARG A 218 8.41 6.97 5.49
N SER A 219 9.04 6.01 4.82
CA SER A 219 9.82 4.93 5.45
C SER A 219 10.94 5.48 6.34
N ASN A 220 11.69 6.48 5.86
CA ASN A 220 12.72 7.16 6.65
C ASN A 220 12.14 7.88 7.88
N PHE A 221 10.96 8.48 7.76
CA PHE A 221 10.26 9.04 8.91
C PHE A 221 9.91 7.97 9.96
N TRP A 222 9.32 6.84 9.56
CA TRP A 222 9.00 5.74 10.49
C TRP A 222 10.24 5.17 11.18
N LYS A 223 11.37 5.11 10.47
CA LYS A 223 12.66 4.70 11.04
C LYS A 223 13.20 5.71 12.07
N SER A 224 12.84 6.98 11.95
CA SER A 224 13.31 8.05 12.84
C SER A 224 12.57 8.14 14.18
N ILE A 225 11.44 7.44 14.33
CA ILE A 225 10.60 7.48 15.53
C ILE A 225 10.67 6.16 16.31
N PRO A 226 10.52 6.18 17.64
CA PRO A 226 10.64 4.98 18.48
C PRO A 226 9.37 4.12 18.42
N VAL A 227 8.94 3.69 17.22
CA VAL A 227 7.67 2.95 17.05
C VAL A 227 7.76 1.50 17.56
N ARG A 228 8.93 0.87 17.46
CA ARG A 228 9.17 -0.55 17.82
C ARG A 228 10.51 -0.76 18.52
N ASP A 229 10.96 0.21 19.32
CA ASP A 229 12.25 0.18 20.03
C ASP A 229 12.22 -0.60 21.36
N ASN A 230 11.03 -0.99 21.82
CA ASN A 230 10.82 -1.74 23.06
C ASN A 230 9.74 -2.84 22.89
N PRO A 231 9.97 -3.84 22.01
CA PRO A 231 8.99 -4.90 21.81
C PRO A 231 8.88 -5.78 23.06
N LYS A 232 7.68 -5.86 23.64
CA LYS A 232 7.39 -6.72 24.81
C LYS A 232 7.44 -8.22 24.50
N PHE A 233 7.41 -8.60 23.23
CA PHE A 233 7.51 -9.97 22.77
C PHE A 233 8.64 -10.07 21.74
N GLN A 234 9.61 -10.94 22.00
CA GLN A 234 10.64 -11.34 21.05
C GLN A 234 10.24 -12.71 20.49
N TRP A 235 10.16 -12.84 19.17
CA TRP A 235 9.88 -14.09 18.46
C TRP A 235 11.19 -14.72 17.99
#